data_AF-A0A7Y4XFQ4-F1
#
_entry.id   AF-A0A7Y4XFQ4-F1
#
_cell.length_a   1.000
_cell.length_b   1.000
_cell.length_c   1.000
_cell.angle_alpha   90.00
_cell.angle_beta   90.00
_cell.angle_gamma   90.00
#
_symmetry.space_group_name_H-M   'P 1'
#
loop_
_entity.id
_entity.type
_entity.pdbx_description
1 polymer ?
#
loop_
_entity_poly.entity_id
_entity_poly.type
_entity_poly.pdbx_seq_one_letter_code
_entity_poly.pdbx_strand_id
1 'polypeptide(L)'
;MQSIAPDRSASAAADRHFERRMFCDGRLQLPDGANIAYWGFEDPVNAPGIKSFPSPLIRMREGETAQVRLDILRDARRGAARSPPLGSAHTASGEVLRVASFDTNIYQWQPRAAGTWLYQSHKSTPHDFEMGMYGLLIVDPQPEGSGRPLAFRRGPAYDIERLWVLDDIDPTWHTPRPATAAPAGPTFDPKYFLVNGVTQADAAHHSDVAIIAKPGEKLLIRLLNASFSLLRVSVEHFNGNIVSVDGTAIDTASSPWTSWIPVGPGKPVIMSTGSRHDLLIDLDPSLNPAVTGRPYKVVFEFLDLPRRTMRNANAPNPLHMGRIETTITVAG
;
A
#
# COMPACT_ATOMS: atom_id res chain seq x y z
N MET A 1 -15.53 -23.97 -31.22
CA MET A 1 -15.85 -23.32 -29.93
C MET A 1 -16.14 -21.86 -30.21
N GLN A 2 -17.41 -21.44 -30.08
CA GLN A 2 -17.84 -20.07 -30.33
C GLN A 2 -17.13 -19.12 -29.37
N SER A 3 -16.42 -18.14 -29.94
CA SER A 3 -15.93 -16.96 -29.26
C SER A 3 -17.14 -16.16 -28.78
N ILE A 4 -17.40 -16.17 -27.48
CA ILE A 4 -18.31 -15.20 -26.86
C ILE A 4 -17.58 -13.85 -26.92
N ALA A 5 -17.91 -13.04 -27.93
CA ALA A 5 -17.58 -11.64 -27.91
C ALA A 5 -18.21 -11.02 -26.65
N PRO A 6 -17.50 -10.17 -25.89
CA PRO A 6 -18.12 -9.46 -24.78
C PRO A 6 -19.27 -8.63 -25.35
N ASP A 7 -20.45 -8.82 -24.78
CA ASP A 7 -21.63 -8.05 -25.09
C ASP A 7 -21.29 -6.56 -24.93
N ARG A 8 -21.51 -5.80 -26.00
CA ARG A 8 -21.34 -4.33 -26.04
C ARG A 8 -22.59 -3.62 -25.49
N SER A 9 -23.48 -4.33 -24.81
CA SER A 9 -24.66 -3.74 -24.19
C SER A 9 -24.28 -2.97 -22.92
N ALA A 10 -24.37 -1.63 -23.03
CA ALA A 10 -24.42 -0.62 -21.97
C ALA A 10 -23.63 -0.93 -20.68
N SER A 11 -22.43 -0.36 -20.54
CA SER A 11 -21.82 -0.19 -19.21
C SER A 11 -22.82 0.59 -18.34
N ALA A 12 -23.31 -0.01 -17.25
CA ALA A 12 -24.04 0.76 -16.23
C ALA A 12 -23.20 1.99 -15.85
N ALA A 13 -23.87 3.14 -15.63
CA ALA A 13 -23.20 4.36 -15.21
C ALA A 13 -22.35 4.09 -13.95
N ALA A 14 -21.11 4.55 -13.93
CA ALA A 14 -20.24 4.35 -12.78
C ALA A 14 -20.52 5.42 -11.71
N ASP A 15 -20.54 5.01 -10.45
CA ASP A 15 -20.65 5.91 -9.31
C ASP A 15 -19.34 6.67 -9.07
N ARG A 16 -18.21 6.04 -9.42
CA ARG A 16 -16.86 6.58 -9.29
C ARG A 16 -16.07 6.46 -10.59
N HIS A 17 -15.40 7.54 -10.97
CA HIS A 17 -14.48 7.57 -12.09
C HIS A 17 -13.07 7.86 -11.61
N PHE A 18 -12.11 7.07 -12.08
CA PHE A 18 -10.69 7.26 -11.83
C PHE A 18 -9.94 7.27 -13.14
N GLU A 19 -8.93 8.14 -13.25
CA GLU A 19 -7.96 8.09 -14.33
C GLU A 19 -6.60 7.73 -13.77
N ARG A 20 -5.89 6.86 -14.47
CA ARG A 20 -4.52 6.47 -14.17
C ARG A 20 -3.70 6.57 -15.43
N ARG A 21 -2.58 7.29 -15.37
CA ARG A 21 -1.62 7.34 -16.48
C ARG A 21 -0.32 6.69 -16.07
N MET A 22 0.09 5.66 -16.78
CA MET A 22 1.37 5.02 -16.51
C MET A 22 2.52 6.00 -16.79
N PHE A 23 3.58 5.96 -15.98
CA PHE A 23 4.87 6.57 -16.28
C PHE A 23 6.03 5.60 -16.03
N CYS A 24 7.14 5.79 -16.75
CA CYS A 24 8.36 4.95 -16.63
C CYS A 24 9.64 5.76 -16.39
N ASP A 25 9.50 7.06 -16.18
CA ASP A 25 10.57 8.05 -16.13
C ASP A 25 10.59 8.79 -14.78
N GLY A 26 9.97 8.21 -13.75
CA GLY A 26 10.03 8.70 -12.38
C GLY A 26 11.47 8.69 -11.86
N ARG A 27 11.77 9.66 -10.99
CA ARG A 27 13.08 9.86 -10.37
C ARG A 27 12.94 10.10 -8.88
N LEU A 28 13.26 9.10 -8.07
CA LEU A 28 13.25 9.18 -6.62
C LEU A 28 14.63 9.66 -6.15
N GLN A 29 14.68 10.91 -5.69
CA GLN A 29 15.89 11.50 -5.15
C GLN A 29 16.05 11.08 -3.69
N LEU A 30 17.19 10.46 -3.36
CA LEU A 30 17.49 9.95 -2.03
C LEU A 30 18.44 10.88 -1.27
N PRO A 31 18.45 10.85 0.07
CA PRO A 31 19.27 11.75 0.90
C PRO A 31 20.78 11.68 0.66
N ASP A 32 21.29 10.53 0.20
CA ASP A 32 22.71 10.35 -0.13
C ASP A 32 23.08 10.83 -1.55
N GLY A 33 22.13 11.47 -2.24
CA GLY A 33 22.31 11.99 -3.61
C GLY A 33 21.98 10.98 -4.71
N ALA A 34 21.71 9.71 -4.37
CA ALA A 34 21.27 8.73 -5.36
C ALA A 34 19.94 9.13 -6.00
N ASN A 35 19.77 8.80 -7.27
CA ASN A 35 18.55 9.08 -8.03
C ASN A 35 18.05 7.78 -8.68
N ILE A 36 17.03 7.18 -8.07
CA ILE A 36 16.50 5.89 -8.45
C ILE A 36 15.39 6.06 -9.48
N ALA A 37 15.53 5.40 -10.63
CA ALA A 37 14.47 5.37 -11.64
C ALA A 37 13.29 4.57 -11.11
N TYR A 38 12.06 5.05 -11.23
CA TYR A 38 10.88 4.28 -10.85
C TYR A 38 9.74 4.50 -11.84
N TRP A 39 8.78 3.58 -11.81
CA TRP A 39 7.57 3.55 -12.59
C TRP A 39 6.37 3.66 -11.65
N GLY A 40 5.22 4.04 -12.20
CA GLY A 40 4.01 4.11 -11.42
C GLY A 40 2.83 4.60 -12.24
N PHE A 41 1.81 5.02 -11.53
CA PHE A 41 0.61 5.63 -12.10
C PHE A 41 0.47 7.06 -11.60
N GLU A 42 0.23 8.01 -12.48
CA GLU A 42 -0.23 9.36 -12.17
C GLU A 42 -1.76 9.37 -12.03
N ASP A 43 -2.29 10.32 -11.24
CA ASP A 43 -3.70 10.69 -11.25
C ASP A 43 -3.86 12.03 -11.98
N PRO A 44 -4.13 12.02 -13.30
CA PRO A 44 -4.19 13.25 -14.09
C PRO A 44 -5.41 14.13 -13.75
N VAL A 45 -6.39 13.60 -13.01
CA VAL A 45 -7.60 14.34 -12.63
C VAL A 45 -7.38 15.12 -11.33
N ASN A 46 -6.84 14.44 -10.31
CA ASN A 46 -6.72 15.03 -8.97
C ASN A 46 -5.33 15.61 -8.68
N ALA A 47 -4.28 15.14 -9.37
CA ALA A 47 -2.90 15.57 -9.15
C ALA A 47 -2.10 15.59 -10.48
N PRO A 48 -2.50 16.41 -11.46
CA PRO A 48 -1.91 16.42 -12.80
C PRO A 48 -0.40 16.69 -12.76
N GLY A 49 0.39 15.80 -13.37
CA GLY A 49 1.85 15.92 -13.46
C GLY A 49 2.60 15.53 -12.19
N ILE A 50 1.90 15.12 -11.13
CA ILE A 50 2.52 14.64 -9.89
C ILE A 50 2.78 13.14 -10.00
N LYS A 51 4.05 12.75 -10.02
CA LYS A 51 4.51 11.36 -9.96
C LYS A 51 4.75 10.98 -8.51
N SER A 52 3.76 10.41 -7.84
CA SER A 52 3.93 9.94 -6.46
C SER A 52 4.56 8.54 -6.42
N PHE A 53 5.21 8.23 -5.31
CA PHE A 53 5.63 6.87 -4.97
C PHE A 53 5.26 6.60 -3.50
N PRO A 54 4.40 5.63 -3.18
CA PRO A 54 3.62 4.76 -4.09
C PRO A 54 2.67 5.52 -5.02
N SER A 55 2.04 4.78 -5.95
CA SER A 55 1.06 5.37 -6.86
C SER A 55 -0.21 5.85 -6.11
N PRO A 56 -0.97 6.84 -6.64
CA PRO A 56 -2.08 7.49 -5.97
C PRO A 56 -3.15 6.54 -5.43
N LEU A 57 -3.62 6.79 -4.22
CA LEU A 57 -4.71 6.05 -3.58
C LEU A 57 -5.93 5.95 -4.50
N ILE A 58 -6.51 4.76 -4.59
CA ILE A 58 -7.91 4.60 -5.03
C ILE A 58 -8.73 4.40 -3.77
N ARG A 59 -9.73 5.25 -3.54
CA ARG A 59 -10.65 5.11 -2.41
C ARG A 59 -12.09 5.21 -2.90
N MET A 60 -12.91 4.28 -2.50
CA MET A 60 -14.32 4.21 -2.86
C MET A 60 -15.10 3.45 -1.80
N ARG A 61 -16.43 3.37 -1.95
CA ARG A 61 -17.28 2.64 -1.02
C ARG A 61 -17.70 1.28 -1.57
N GLU A 62 -17.89 0.33 -0.68
CA GLU A 62 -18.48 -0.98 -0.98
C GLU A 62 -19.82 -0.81 -1.73
N GLY A 63 -20.01 -1.52 -2.84
CA GLY A 63 -21.21 -1.43 -3.67
C GLY A 63 -21.23 -0.26 -4.65
N GLU A 64 -20.29 0.70 -4.62
CA GLU A 64 -20.15 1.68 -5.69
C GLU A 64 -19.57 1.00 -6.95
N THR A 65 -20.08 1.33 -8.12
CA THR A 65 -19.47 0.93 -9.40
C THR A 65 -18.32 1.88 -9.72
N ALA A 66 -17.09 1.37 -9.76
CA ALA A 66 -15.92 2.12 -10.20
C ALA A 66 -15.65 1.88 -11.68
N GLN A 67 -15.30 2.95 -12.38
CA GLN A 67 -14.70 2.93 -13.71
C GLN A 67 -13.29 3.53 -13.64
N VAL A 68 -12.29 2.76 -14.02
CA VAL A 68 -10.88 3.17 -14.07
C VAL A 68 -10.44 3.23 -15.52
N ARG A 69 -10.16 4.43 -16.01
CA ARG A 69 -9.48 4.66 -17.28
C ARG A 69 -7.97 4.61 -17.05
N LEU A 70 -7.29 3.64 -17.65
CA LEU A 70 -5.84 3.51 -17.62
C LEU A 70 -5.25 3.87 -18.98
N ASP A 71 -4.47 4.94 -19.04
CA ASP A 71 -3.64 5.29 -20.18
C ASP A 71 -2.27 4.60 -20.07
N ILE A 72 -1.93 3.79 -21.07
CA ILE A 72 -0.66 3.06 -21.15
C ILE A 72 0.33 3.84 -22.00
N LEU A 73 1.59 3.89 -21.57
CA LEU A 73 2.65 4.50 -22.38
C LEU A 73 2.96 3.68 -23.64
N ARG A 74 2.92 4.35 -24.79
CA ARG A 74 3.57 3.88 -26.03
C ARG A 74 5.05 4.24 -26.00
N ASP A 75 5.93 3.25 -26.11
CA ASP A 75 7.33 3.52 -26.43
C ASP A 75 7.45 3.75 -27.95
N ALA A 76 7.52 5.01 -28.37
CA ALA A 76 7.61 5.40 -29.78
C ALA A 76 8.83 4.79 -30.51
N ARG A 77 9.87 4.36 -29.77
CA ARG A 77 11.10 3.80 -30.36
C ARG A 77 11.01 2.32 -30.71
N ARG A 78 9.96 1.61 -30.26
CA ARG A 78 9.85 0.14 -30.45
C ARG A 78 8.57 -0.32 -31.14
N GLY A 79 7.64 0.58 -31.45
CA GLY A 79 6.32 0.19 -31.99
C GLY A 79 5.53 -0.76 -31.07
N ALA A 80 6.00 -0.95 -29.83
CA ALA A 80 5.47 -1.88 -28.84
C ALA A 80 5.02 -1.07 -27.63
N ALA A 81 3.77 -1.28 -27.21
CA ALA A 81 3.33 -0.80 -25.91
C ALA A 81 4.22 -1.44 -24.83
N ARG A 82 4.86 -0.61 -23.99
CA ARG A 82 5.48 -1.10 -22.75
C ARG A 82 4.34 -1.28 -21.74
N SER A 83 3.48 -2.25 -22.00
CA SER A 83 2.39 -2.58 -21.11
C SER A 83 2.97 -3.33 -19.92
N PRO A 84 2.55 -2.92 -18.73
CA PRO A 84 1.85 -3.90 -17.95
C PRO A 84 0.49 -3.27 -17.54
N PRO A 85 -0.66 -3.85 -17.95
CA PRO A 85 -2.00 -3.31 -17.66
C PRO A 85 -2.19 -3.10 -16.15
N LEU A 86 -3.20 -2.38 -15.66
CA LEU A 86 -3.59 -2.53 -14.24
C LEU A 86 -4.03 -3.97 -14.06
N GLY A 87 -3.35 -4.66 -13.16
CA GLY A 87 -3.79 -5.94 -12.61
C GLY A 87 -5.13 -5.67 -11.98
N SER A 88 -6.06 -6.59 -12.23
CA SER A 88 -7.21 -6.78 -11.35
C SER A 88 -6.78 -6.41 -9.94
N ALA A 89 -7.44 -5.40 -9.35
CA ALA A 89 -7.43 -5.23 -7.90
C ALA A 89 -7.48 -6.65 -7.35
N HIS A 90 -6.46 -7.10 -6.61
CA HIS A 90 -6.47 -8.46 -6.10
C HIS A 90 -7.71 -8.53 -5.21
N THR A 91 -8.70 -9.26 -5.71
CA THR A 91 -10.08 -8.77 -5.82
C THR A 91 -10.75 -8.55 -4.47
N ALA A 92 -11.08 -7.28 -4.18
CA ALA A 92 -12.33 -6.98 -3.51
C ALA A 92 -13.41 -7.65 -4.36
N SER A 93 -13.92 -8.79 -3.88
CA SER A 93 -14.78 -9.71 -4.61
C SER A 93 -15.78 -8.95 -5.49
N GLY A 94 -15.64 -9.04 -6.81
CA GLY A 94 -16.42 -8.23 -7.75
C GLY A 94 -16.13 -8.64 -9.20
N GLU A 95 -17.14 -8.55 -10.06
CA GLU A 95 -16.99 -8.78 -11.50
C GLU A 95 -16.20 -7.62 -12.11
N VAL A 96 -15.13 -7.93 -12.85
CA VAL A 96 -14.32 -6.94 -13.56
C VAL A 96 -14.68 -7.02 -15.04
N LEU A 97 -15.39 -6.01 -15.54
CA LEU A 97 -15.56 -5.81 -16.98
C LEU A 97 -14.36 -5.01 -17.50
N ARG A 98 -13.63 -5.58 -18.47
CA ARG A 98 -12.51 -4.91 -19.13
C ARG A 98 -12.87 -4.60 -20.57
N VAL A 99 -12.84 -3.32 -20.92
CA VAL A 99 -12.87 -2.86 -22.32
C VAL A 99 -11.48 -2.35 -22.66
N ALA A 100 -10.77 -3.09 -23.50
CA ALA A 100 -9.39 -2.78 -23.87
C ALA A 100 -9.30 -2.19 -25.26
N SER A 101 -8.48 -1.15 -25.40
CA SER A 101 -7.90 -0.69 -26.66
C SER A 101 -6.38 -0.75 -26.56
N PHE A 102 -5.67 -0.48 -27.66
CA PHE A 102 -4.21 -0.55 -27.70
C PHE A 102 -3.52 0.44 -26.74
N ASP A 103 -4.15 1.58 -26.43
CA ASP A 103 -3.54 2.68 -25.65
C ASP A 103 -4.21 2.94 -24.32
N THR A 104 -5.49 2.60 -24.24
CA THR A 104 -6.31 2.85 -23.06
C THR A 104 -7.07 1.58 -22.71
N ASN A 105 -7.07 1.25 -21.43
CA ASN A 105 -7.95 0.22 -20.88
C ASN A 105 -8.97 0.89 -19.97
N ILE A 106 -10.23 0.50 -20.10
CA ILE A 106 -11.29 0.88 -19.17
C ILE A 106 -11.65 -0.37 -18.38
N TYR A 107 -11.47 -0.29 -17.06
CA TYR A 107 -11.87 -1.32 -16.12
C TYR A 107 -13.11 -0.85 -15.40
N GLN A 108 -14.13 -1.69 -15.30
CA GLN A 108 -15.30 -1.43 -14.48
C GLN A 108 -15.47 -2.56 -13.49
N TRP A 109 -15.66 -2.21 -12.22
CA TRP A 109 -15.77 -3.19 -11.13
C TRP A 109 -16.58 -2.61 -9.98
N GLN A 110 -17.09 -3.49 -9.12
CA GLN A 110 -17.88 -3.12 -7.94
C GLN A 110 -17.37 -3.94 -6.75
N PRO A 111 -16.74 -3.33 -5.72
CA PRO A 111 -16.30 -4.04 -4.53
C PRO A 111 -17.50 -4.57 -3.74
N ARG A 112 -17.46 -5.85 -3.36
CA ARG A 112 -18.44 -6.45 -2.42
C ARG A 112 -17.93 -6.58 -0.99
N ALA A 113 -16.75 -6.05 -0.68
CA ALA A 113 -16.19 -6.10 0.66
C ALA A 113 -15.37 -4.84 0.95
N ALA A 114 -15.69 -4.21 2.09
CA ALA A 114 -14.87 -3.15 2.66
C ALA A 114 -13.54 -3.69 3.20
N GLY A 115 -12.46 -2.93 3.06
CA GLY A 115 -11.15 -3.31 3.56
C GLY A 115 -9.99 -2.60 2.86
N THR A 116 -8.78 -3.00 3.25
CA THR A 116 -7.51 -2.52 2.69
C THR A 116 -6.98 -3.47 1.62
N TRP A 117 -6.90 -2.96 0.40
CA TRP A 117 -6.51 -3.69 -0.79
C TRP A 117 -5.30 -3.04 -1.46
N LEU A 118 -4.77 -3.75 -2.44
CA LEU A 118 -3.61 -3.39 -3.25
C LEU A 118 -4.06 -3.42 -4.71
N TYR A 119 -3.73 -2.36 -5.46
CA TYR A 119 -3.77 -2.42 -6.91
C TYR A 119 -2.33 -2.42 -7.44
N GLN A 120 -2.09 -3.18 -8.49
CA GLN A 120 -0.75 -3.29 -9.09
C GLN A 120 -0.88 -3.50 -10.58
N SER A 121 0.25 -3.71 -11.27
CA SER A 121 0.22 -4.11 -12.66
C SER A 121 -0.13 -5.59 -12.90
N HIS A 122 -0.83 -5.88 -14.00
CA HIS A 122 -1.41 -7.17 -14.40
C HIS A 122 -0.37 -8.15 -14.88
N LYS A 123 0.69 -7.66 -15.52
CA LYS A 123 1.81 -8.52 -15.93
C LYS A 123 2.48 -9.15 -14.71
N SER A 124 2.30 -8.54 -13.53
CA SER A 124 2.70 -9.05 -12.20
C SER A 124 4.13 -9.59 -12.20
N THR A 125 5.04 -8.94 -12.94
CA THR A 125 6.44 -9.34 -12.88
C THR A 125 7.04 -8.77 -11.60
N PRO A 126 7.92 -9.50 -10.90
CA PRO A 126 8.63 -8.95 -9.76
C PRO A 126 9.35 -7.64 -10.09
N HIS A 127 9.85 -7.49 -11.32
CA HIS A 127 10.49 -6.26 -11.77
C HIS A 127 9.51 -5.08 -11.88
N ASP A 128 8.32 -5.25 -12.46
CA ASP A 128 7.36 -4.14 -12.56
C ASP A 128 6.91 -3.67 -11.17
N PHE A 129 6.77 -4.62 -10.23
CA PHE A 129 6.43 -4.35 -8.84
C PHE A 129 7.56 -3.60 -8.12
N GLU A 130 8.80 -4.09 -8.21
CA GLU A 130 10.02 -3.42 -7.72
C GLU A 130 10.16 -1.99 -8.27
N MET A 131 9.85 -1.80 -9.54
CA MET A 131 9.91 -0.48 -10.16
C MET A 131 8.84 0.47 -9.62
N GLY A 132 7.83 0.03 -8.86
CA GLY A 132 6.82 0.89 -8.24
C GLY A 132 5.42 0.82 -8.83
N MET A 133 5.12 -0.17 -9.69
CA MET A 133 3.82 -0.28 -10.38
C MET A 133 2.72 -0.83 -9.46
N TYR A 134 2.52 -0.19 -8.30
CA TYR A 134 1.50 -0.52 -7.32
C TYR A 134 1.02 0.74 -6.56
N GLY A 135 -0.13 0.61 -5.92
CA GLY A 135 -0.66 1.58 -4.98
C GLY A 135 -1.74 0.97 -4.09
N LEU A 136 -2.20 1.76 -3.12
CA LEU A 136 -3.22 1.32 -2.17
C LEU A 136 -4.63 1.49 -2.74
N LEU A 137 -5.51 0.54 -2.44
CA LEU A 137 -6.94 0.59 -2.73
C LEU A 137 -7.71 0.46 -1.41
N ILE A 138 -8.48 1.47 -1.02
CA ILE A 138 -9.33 1.42 0.16
C ILE A 138 -10.79 1.32 -0.27
N VAL A 139 -11.47 0.30 0.24
CA VAL A 139 -12.93 0.18 0.11
C VAL A 139 -13.53 0.47 1.47
N ASP A 140 -14.19 1.63 1.59
CA ASP A 140 -14.92 1.99 2.80
C ASP A 140 -16.22 1.18 2.90
N PRO A 141 -16.65 0.80 4.11
CA PRO A 141 -17.97 0.22 4.29
C PRO A 141 -19.08 1.24 4.02
N GLN A 142 -20.28 0.74 3.80
CA GLN A 142 -21.47 1.60 3.87
C GLN A 142 -21.53 2.26 5.26
N PRO A 143 -21.94 3.54 5.36
CA PRO A 143 -22.12 4.19 6.66
C PRO A 143 -23.10 3.40 7.54
N GLU A 144 -22.74 3.17 8.81
CA GLU A 144 -23.59 2.49 9.79
C GLU A 144 -23.67 3.31 11.08
N GLY A 145 -24.82 3.25 11.76
CA GLY A 145 -25.01 3.79 13.11
C GLY A 145 -24.53 5.23 13.29
N SER A 146 -23.54 5.42 14.18
CA SER A 146 -23.04 6.72 14.70
C SER A 146 -22.55 7.75 13.68
N GLY A 147 -22.49 7.43 12.38
CA GLY A 147 -21.99 8.30 11.32
C GLY A 147 -20.47 8.45 11.28
N ARG A 148 -19.74 7.83 12.23
CA ARG A 148 -18.27 7.77 12.24
C ARG A 148 -17.75 6.79 11.19
N PRO A 149 -16.55 7.01 10.63
CA PRO A 149 -15.94 6.07 9.71
C PRO A 149 -15.60 4.76 10.43
N LEU A 150 -15.84 3.64 9.74
CA LEU A 150 -15.59 2.29 10.24
C LEU A 150 -14.45 1.63 9.47
N ALA A 151 -13.64 0.81 10.15
CA ALA A 151 -12.55 0.08 9.49
C ALA A 151 -13.06 -0.87 8.39
N PHE A 152 -14.21 -1.50 8.65
CA PHE A 152 -14.96 -2.41 7.77
C PHE A 152 -16.43 -2.49 8.24
N ARG A 153 -17.27 -3.21 7.51
CA ARG A 153 -18.72 -3.36 7.80
C ARG A 153 -18.93 -3.96 9.20
N ARG A 154 -19.73 -3.33 10.06
CA ARG A 154 -19.89 -3.68 11.50
C ARG A 154 -18.59 -3.68 12.31
N GLY A 155 -17.53 -3.08 11.78
CA GLY A 155 -16.22 -3.01 12.42
C GLY A 155 -16.10 -1.88 13.43
N PRO A 156 -14.91 -1.71 14.03
CA PRO A 156 -14.64 -0.62 14.94
C PRO A 156 -14.67 0.73 14.20
N ALA A 157 -15.25 1.73 14.86
CA ALA A 157 -15.09 3.13 14.47
C ALA A 157 -13.69 3.64 14.83
N TYR A 158 -13.19 4.58 14.04
CA TYR A 158 -11.92 5.27 14.30
C TYR A 158 -12.09 6.79 14.21
N ASP A 159 -11.07 7.53 14.63
CA ASP A 159 -11.00 9.00 14.59
C ASP A 159 -9.90 9.45 13.62
N ILE A 160 -8.76 8.75 13.61
CA ILE A 160 -7.63 9.02 12.74
C ILE A 160 -7.34 7.79 11.89
N GLU A 161 -7.05 8.01 10.61
CA GLU A 161 -6.54 6.98 9.70
C GLU A 161 -5.13 7.33 9.25
N ARG A 162 -4.26 6.34 9.21
CA ARG A 162 -2.93 6.46 8.60
C ARG A 162 -2.70 5.30 7.63
N LEU A 163 -2.16 5.63 6.47
CA LEU A 163 -1.76 4.64 5.46
C LEU A 163 -0.24 4.56 5.47
N TRP A 164 0.30 3.37 5.71
CA TRP A 164 1.73 3.12 5.62
C TRP A 164 1.97 2.01 4.59
N VAL A 165 2.62 2.38 3.50
CA VAL A 165 3.06 1.47 2.45
C VAL A 165 4.58 1.34 2.56
N LEU A 166 5.02 0.16 2.93
CA LEU A 166 6.42 -0.14 3.24
C LEU A 166 7.05 -0.83 2.04
N ASP A 167 8.23 -0.39 1.64
CA ASP A 167 8.89 -0.88 0.44
C ASP A 167 10.42 -0.95 0.59
N ASP A 168 11.07 -1.81 -0.19
CA ASP A 168 12.51 -1.93 -0.27
C ASP A 168 13.00 -1.89 -1.73
N ILE A 169 14.10 -1.17 -1.96
CA ILE A 169 14.63 -0.91 -3.29
C ILE A 169 16.02 -1.54 -3.40
N ASP A 170 16.20 -2.43 -4.37
CA ASP A 170 17.49 -2.88 -4.86
C ASP A 170 17.91 -2.03 -6.07
N PRO A 171 18.86 -1.08 -5.93
CA PRO A 171 19.23 -0.17 -7.01
C PRO A 171 19.69 -0.86 -8.29
N THR A 172 20.18 -2.11 -8.21
CA THR A 172 20.62 -2.88 -9.38
C THR A 172 19.44 -3.28 -10.27
N TRP A 173 18.23 -3.34 -9.73
CA TRP A 173 16.98 -3.61 -10.46
C TRP A 173 16.46 -2.35 -11.16
N HIS A 174 16.89 -1.16 -10.75
CA HIS A 174 16.46 0.14 -11.31
C HIS A 174 17.41 0.70 -12.37
N THR A 175 18.43 -0.08 -12.76
CA THR A 175 19.33 0.27 -13.87
C THR A 175 18.79 -0.29 -15.20
N PRO A 176 18.87 0.46 -16.32
CA PRO A 176 18.46 -0.06 -17.62
C PRO A 176 19.25 -1.32 -17.98
N ARG A 177 18.55 -2.44 -18.21
CA ARG A 177 19.18 -3.69 -18.64
C ARG A 177 19.02 -3.92 -20.14
N PRO A 178 20.05 -4.44 -20.83
CA PRO A 178 19.90 -4.93 -22.19
C PRO A 178 18.77 -5.98 -22.27
N ALA A 179 18.02 -6.03 -23.38
CA ALA A 179 16.96 -7.03 -23.56
C ALA A 179 17.46 -8.49 -23.54
N THR A 180 18.78 -8.68 -23.70
CA THR A 180 19.50 -9.96 -23.64
C THR A 180 20.05 -10.29 -22.26
N ALA A 181 19.95 -9.37 -21.29
CA ALA A 181 20.33 -9.66 -19.93
C ALA A 181 19.41 -10.74 -19.38
N ALA A 182 19.99 -11.75 -18.73
CA ALA A 182 19.21 -12.65 -17.91
C ALA A 182 18.32 -11.79 -16.96
N PRO A 183 17.12 -12.28 -16.56
CA PRO A 183 16.42 -11.72 -15.42
C PRO A 183 17.43 -11.51 -14.30
N ALA A 184 17.28 -10.46 -13.48
CA ALA A 184 18.14 -10.31 -12.32
C ALA A 184 18.36 -11.66 -11.67
N GLY A 185 19.64 -12.01 -11.48
CA GLY A 185 19.99 -13.26 -10.84
C GLY A 185 19.19 -13.39 -9.54
N PRO A 186 19.07 -14.60 -8.99
CA PRO A 186 18.16 -14.90 -7.88
C PRO A 186 18.45 -14.13 -6.56
N THR A 187 19.37 -13.16 -6.57
CA THR A 187 19.77 -12.38 -5.41
C THR A 187 19.11 -11.00 -5.47
N PHE A 188 18.14 -10.79 -4.58
CA PHE A 188 17.55 -9.51 -4.26
C PHE A 188 18.26 -8.94 -3.02
N ASP A 189 18.97 -7.82 -3.19
CA ASP A 189 19.81 -7.19 -2.17
C ASP A 189 19.45 -5.70 -2.03
N PRO A 190 18.32 -5.39 -1.36
CA PRO A 190 17.83 -4.03 -1.25
C PRO A 190 18.78 -3.17 -0.41
N LYS A 191 18.95 -1.92 -0.84
CA LYS A 191 19.77 -0.92 -0.16
C LYS A 191 18.98 0.24 0.41
N TYR A 192 17.78 0.50 -0.07
CA TYR A 192 16.95 1.58 0.45
C TYR A 192 15.64 1.03 0.94
N PHE A 193 15.13 1.60 2.02
CA PHE A 193 13.92 1.16 2.69
C PHE A 193 13.03 2.37 2.90
N LEU A 194 11.76 2.24 2.54
CA LEU A 194 10.83 3.34 2.43
C LEU A 194 9.53 3.07 3.19
N VAL A 195 8.93 4.14 3.69
CA VAL A 195 7.53 4.20 4.11
C VAL A 195 6.88 5.36 3.37
N ASN A 196 5.86 5.08 2.56
CA ASN A 196 5.21 6.07 1.68
C ASN A 196 6.22 6.83 0.79
N GLY A 197 7.27 6.16 0.30
CA GLY A 197 8.35 6.79 -0.47
C GLY A 197 9.34 7.62 0.34
N VAL A 198 9.15 7.72 1.66
CA VAL A 198 10.01 8.46 2.58
C VAL A 198 11.04 7.52 3.21
N THR A 199 12.29 7.94 3.21
CA THR A 199 13.37 7.17 3.84
C THR A 199 13.40 7.37 5.37
N GLN A 200 14.17 6.53 6.07
CA GLN A 200 14.39 6.69 7.50
C GLN A 200 15.00 8.05 7.93
N ALA A 201 15.61 8.82 7.02
CA ALA A 201 16.15 10.15 7.35
C ALA A 201 15.04 11.14 7.76
N ASP A 202 13.85 11.00 7.18
CA ASP A 202 12.76 11.97 7.32
C ASP A 202 11.50 11.37 7.96
N ALA A 203 11.37 10.04 8.00
CA ALA A 203 10.15 9.32 8.40
C ALA A 203 9.55 9.77 9.76
N ALA A 204 10.39 10.06 10.76
CA ALA A 204 9.94 10.48 12.09
C ALA A 204 9.29 11.87 12.14
N HIS A 205 9.49 12.69 11.11
CA HIS A 205 9.02 14.09 11.04
C HIS A 205 8.13 14.36 9.82
N HIS A 206 8.05 13.42 8.87
CA HIS A 206 7.24 13.58 7.66
C HIS A 206 5.74 13.51 7.99
N SER A 207 4.96 14.49 7.53
CA SER A 207 3.52 14.63 7.86
C SER A 207 2.66 13.44 7.40
N ASP A 208 3.08 12.75 6.34
CA ASP A 208 2.37 11.58 5.83
C ASP A 208 2.72 10.28 6.57
N VAL A 209 3.76 10.31 7.41
CA VAL A 209 4.30 9.13 8.10
C VAL A 209 4.12 9.25 9.60
N ALA A 210 4.58 10.34 10.21
CA ALA A 210 4.39 10.61 11.63
C ALA A 210 2.91 10.87 11.95
N ILE A 211 2.48 10.46 13.13
CA ILE A 211 1.08 10.58 13.58
C ILE A 211 1.03 11.53 14.77
N ILE A 212 0.08 12.47 14.73
CA ILE A 212 -0.30 13.31 15.86
C ILE A 212 -1.75 13.01 16.18
N ALA A 213 -2.03 12.67 17.43
CA ALA A 213 -3.35 12.30 17.94
C ALA A 213 -3.60 12.96 19.31
N LYS A 214 -4.80 12.75 19.86
CA LYS A 214 -5.24 13.21 21.19
C LYS A 214 -5.65 12.03 22.06
N PRO A 215 -5.64 12.19 23.40
CA PRO A 215 -6.14 11.16 24.31
C PRO A 215 -7.58 10.78 23.97
N GLY A 216 -7.88 9.48 24.00
CA GLY A 216 -9.21 8.93 23.69
C GLY A 216 -9.54 8.76 22.21
N GLU A 217 -8.69 9.21 21.28
CA GLU A 217 -8.89 8.96 19.86
C GLU A 217 -8.54 7.51 19.48
N LYS A 218 -9.28 6.95 18.52
CA LYS A 218 -8.99 5.64 17.94
C LYS A 218 -8.23 5.82 16.64
N LEU A 219 -7.05 5.22 16.57
CA LEU A 219 -6.18 5.26 15.42
C LEU A 219 -6.30 3.97 14.60
N LEU A 220 -6.64 4.09 13.33
CA LEU A 220 -6.57 3.02 12.35
C LEU A 220 -5.33 3.20 11.46
N ILE A 221 -4.37 2.29 11.58
CA ILE A 221 -3.18 2.23 10.72
C ILE A 221 -3.39 1.10 9.71
N ARG A 222 -3.43 1.44 8.42
CA ARG A 222 -3.50 0.48 7.32
C ARG A 222 -2.09 0.25 6.78
N LEU A 223 -1.55 -0.92 7.07
CA LEU A 223 -0.22 -1.35 6.66
C LEU A 223 -0.32 -2.10 5.33
N LEU A 224 0.56 -1.78 4.37
CA LEU A 224 0.82 -2.58 3.18
C LEU A 224 2.30 -2.92 3.14
N ASN A 225 2.64 -4.21 3.10
CA ASN A 225 3.98 -4.64 2.74
C ASN A 225 4.10 -4.70 1.21
N ALA A 226 4.65 -3.66 0.60
CA ALA A 226 5.00 -3.62 -0.81
C ALA A 226 6.47 -3.97 -1.09
N SER A 227 7.20 -4.45 -0.07
CA SER A 227 8.60 -4.86 -0.17
C SER A 227 8.74 -6.35 -0.50
N PHE A 228 9.89 -6.79 -1.01
CA PHE A 228 10.26 -8.21 -1.10
C PHE A 228 10.88 -8.77 0.20
N SER A 229 10.95 -7.95 1.24
CA SER A 229 11.31 -8.38 2.60
C SER A 229 10.09 -8.85 3.40
N LEU A 230 10.36 -9.70 4.40
CA LEU A 230 9.41 -9.83 5.51
C LEU A 230 9.52 -8.57 6.36
N LEU A 231 8.39 -7.97 6.73
CA LEU A 231 8.41 -6.84 7.65
C LEU A 231 8.17 -7.32 9.07
N ARG A 232 8.92 -6.76 10.01
CA ARG A 232 8.61 -6.76 11.42
C ARG A 232 8.18 -5.36 11.83
N VAL A 233 6.91 -5.21 12.17
CA VAL A 233 6.32 -3.94 12.62
C VAL A 233 6.19 -3.98 14.14
N SER A 234 6.85 -3.05 14.83
CA SER A 234 6.83 -2.96 16.28
C SER A 234 6.29 -1.61 16.72
N VAL A 235 5.24 -1.62 17.54
CA VAL A 235 4.70 -0.42 18.18
C VAL A 235 5.15 -0.46 19.64
N GLU A 236 6.13 0.36 20.01
CA GLU A 236 6.90 0.14 21.25
C GLU A 236 6.07 0.38 22.51
N HIS A 237 5.08 1.27 22.46
CA HIS A 237 4.36 1.73 23.64
C HIS A 237 2.88 1.32 23.68
N PHE A 238 2.24 1.22 22.52
CA PHE A 238 0.79 1.05 22.44
C PHE A 238 0.38 -0.40 22.32
N ASN A 239 -0.63 -0.77 23.09
CA ASN A 239 -1.46 -1.93 22.83
C ASN A 239 -2.47 -1.58 21.73
N GLY A 240 -2.64 -2.52 20.80
CA GLY A 240 -3.58 -2.44 19.70
C GLY A 240 -3.95 -3.83 19.22
N ASN A 241 -4.67 -3.89 18.10
CA ASN A 241 -5.17 -5.13 17.54
C ASN A 241 -5.15 -5.06 16.02
N ILE A 242 -4.69 -6.12 15.35
CA ILE A 242 -4.99 -6.31 13.93
C ILE A 242 -6.46 -6.76 13.83
N VAL A 243 -7.26 -5.95 13.15
CA VAL A 243 -8.71 -6.14 13.02
C VAL A 243 -9.12 -6.59 11.61
N SER A 244 -8.21 -6.50 10.64
CA SER A 244 -8.41 -6.91 9.25
C SER A 244 -7.08 -7.32 8.63
N VAL A 245 -7.11 -8.36 7.78
CA VAL A 245 -5.94 -8.89 7.05
C VAL A 245 -6.34 -9.07 5.59
N ASP A 246 -5.51 -8.56 4.68
CA ASP A 246 -5.64 -8.71 3.23
C ASP A 246 -7.00 -8.28 2.65
N GLY A 247 -7.61 -7.25 3.24
CA GLY A 247 -8.93 -6.74 2.84
C GLY A 247 -10.09 -7.52 3.44
N THR A 248 -9.80 -8.52 4.28
CA THR A 248 -10.80 -9.33 4.97
C THR A 248 -10.88 -8.93 6.44
N ALA A 249 -12.06 -8.52 6.85
CA ALA A 249 -12.37 -8.23 8.25
C ALA A 249 -12.23 -9.47 9.13
N ILE A 250 -11.60 -9.30 10.30
CA ILE A 250 -11.74 -10.23 11.42
C ILE A 250 -13.00 -9.82 12.18
N ASP A 251 -14.15 -10.13 11.58
CA ASP A 251 -15.48 -9.80 12.12
C ASP A 251 -15.87 -10.77 13.24
N THR A 252 -15.53 -10.39 14.47
CA THR A 252 -15.85 -11.17 15.67
C THR A 252 -17.33 -11.18 16.00
N ALA A 253 -18.14 -10.29 15.43
CA ALA A 253 -19.58 -10.24 15.69
C ALA A 253 -20.34 -11.32 14.91
N SER A 254 -19.98 -11.51 13.64
CA SER A 254 -20.58 -12.57 12.79
C SER A 254 -19.80 -13.88 12.77
N SER A 255 -18.50 -13.83 13.09
CA SER A 255 -17.61 -14.99 13.13
C SER A 255 -16.99 -15.16 14.52
N PRO A 256 -17.77 -15.62 15.53
CA PRO A 256 -17.33 -15.67 16.93
C PRO A 256 -16.15 -16.63 17.20
N TRP A 257 -15.81 -17.49 16.24
CA TRP A 257 -14.62 -18.35 16.28
C TRP A 257 -13.32 -17.64 15.85
N THR A 258 -13.42 -16.38 15.38
CA THR A 258 -12.26 -15.54 15.07
C THR A 258 -12.01 -14.56 16.22
N SER A 259 -10.77 -14.10 16.35
CA SER A 259 -10.41 -13.07 17.34
C SER A 259 -9.39 -12.12 16.72
N TRP A 260 -9.47 -10.85 17.10
CA TRP A 260 -8.47 -9.87 16.71
C TRP A 260 -7.09 -10.30 17.20
N ILE A 261 -6.06 -9.98 16.41
CA ILE A 261 -4.69 -10.38 16.73
C ILE A 261 -4.05 -9.28 17.57
N PRO A 262 -3.73 -9.52 18.85
CA PRO A 262 -3.20 -8.49 19.73
C PRO A 262 -1.80 -8.06 19.29
N VAL A 263 -1.58 -6.74 19.29
CA VAL A 263 -0.31 -6.08 19.04
C VAL A 263 0.02 -5.25 20.28
N GLY A 264 1.28 -5.22 20.69
CA GLY A 264 1.65 -4.45 21.87
C GLY A 264 3.15 -4.35 22.05
N PRO A 265 3.59 -3.67 23.12
CA PRO A 265 4.99 -3.61 23.49
C PRO A 265 5.62 -5.01 23.53
N GLY A 266 6.68 -5.23 22.75
CA GLY A 266 7.38 -6.51 22.65
C GLY A 266 6.67 -7.60 21.83
N LYS A 267 5.54 -7.30 21.17
CA LYS A 267 4.80 -8.22 20.29
C LYS A 267 4.77 -7.67 18.86
N PRO A 268 5.84 -7.86 18.08
CA PRO A 268 5.87 -7.41 16.70
C PRO A 268 4.87 -8.15 15.81
N VAL A 269 4.36 -7.47 14.80
CA VAL A 269 3.61 -8.08 13.69
C VAL A 269 4.59 -8.45 12.58
N ILE A 270 4.50 -9.69 12.08
CA ILE A 270 5.27 -10.13 10.91
C ILE A 270 4.36 -10.09 9.68
N MET A 271 4.76 -9.35 8.65
CA MET A 271 4.00 -9.21 7.41
C MET A 271 4.80 -9.78 6.24
N SER A 272 4.18 -10.65 5.44
CA SER A 272 4.75 -11.12 4.18
C SER A 272 4.56 -10.10 3.06
N THR A 273 5.38 -10.19 2.01
CA THR A 273 5.22 -9.40 0.79
C THR A 273 3.79 -9.46 0.27
N GLY A 274 3.29 -8.31 -0.13
CA GLY A 274 1.94 -8.12 -0.64
C GLY A 274 0.85 -8.11 0.43
N SER A 275 1.13 -8.45 1.69
CA SER A 275 0.09 -8.51 2.72
C SER A 275 -0.33 -7.12 3.22
N ARG A 276 -1.60 -7.01 3.63
CA ARG A 276 -2.19 -5.80 4.23
C ARG A 276 -2.72 -6.13 5.61
N HIS A 277 -2.48 -5.26 6.58
CA HIS A 277 -2.96 -5.43 7.94
C HIS A 277 -3.53 -4.10 8.44
N ASP A 278 -4.73 -4.13 9.03
CA ASP A 278 -5.34 -2.96 9.64
C ASP A 278 -5.14 -3.04 11.16
N LEU A 279 -4.23 -2.23 11.69
CA LEU A 279 -3.93 -2.10 13.11
C LEU A 279 -4.80 -1.00 13.73
N LEU A 280 -5.63 -1.37 14.69
CA LEU A 280 -6.40 -0.45 15.51
C LEU A 280 -5.70 -0.23 16.85
N ILE A 281 -5.47 1.02 17.22
CA ILE A 281 -4.96 1.43 18.53
C ILE A 281 -5.99 2.36 19.18
N ASP A 282 -6.40 2.04 20.40
CA ASP A 282 -7.28 2.89 21.20
C ASP A 282 -6.44 3.73 22.16
N LEU A 283 -6.41 5.06 21.96
CA LEU A 283 -5.61 5.97 22.78
C LEU A 283 -6.33 6.38 24.07
N ASP A 284 -7.36 5.64 24.49
CA ASP A 284 -7.94 5.76 25.83
C ASP A 284 -6.85 5.52 26.90
N PRO A 285 -6.62 6.48 27.82
CA PRO A 285 -5.63 6.37 28.88
C PRO A 285 -5.79 5.14 29.79
N SER A 286 -6.97 4.51 29.84
CA SER A 286 -7.20 3.27 30.59
C SER A 286 -6.64 2.03 29.90
N LEU A 287 -6.57 2.03 28.56
CA LEU A 287 -6.04 0.94 27.74
C LEU A 287 -4.56 1.14 27.38
N ASN A 288 -4.18 2.41 27.22
CA ASN A 288 -2.82 2.85 26.93
C ASN A 288 -2.44 3.98 27.91
N PRO A 289 -1.96 3.65 29.12
CA PRO A 289 -1.65 4.63 30.16
C PRO A 289 -0.38 5.43 29.86
N ALA A 290 -0.37 6.71 30.26
CA ALA A 290 0.77 7.64 30.20
C ALA A 290 1.18 8.17 28.81
N VAL A 291 0.24 8.29 27.87
CA VAL A 291 0.52 8.80 26.52
C VAL A 291 0.25 10.31 26.44
N THR A 292 1.12 11.16 26.99
CA THR A 292 1.01 12.61 26.75
C THR A 292 2.34 13.26 26.44
N GLY A 293 2.32 14.14 25.43
CA GLY A 293 3.32 15.19 25.21
C GLY A 293 4.66 14.77 24.60
N ARG A 294 4.90 13.50 24.29
CA ARG A 294 6.14 13.02 23.65
C ARG A 294 5.89 12.05 22.48
N PRO A 295 6.80 11.98 21.50
CA PRO A 295 6.73 11.00 20.43
C PRO A 295 7.06 9.59 20.92
N TYR A 296 6.24 8.62 20.53
CA TYR A 296 6.43 7.19 20.77
C TYR A 296 6.80 6.48 19.47
N LYS A 297 7.80 5.60 19.51
CA LYS A 297 8.33 4.99 18.29
C LYS A 297 7.42 3.90 17.74
N VAL A 298 7.37 3.87 16.41
CA VAL A 298 6.97 2.71 15.62
C VAL A 298 8.15 2.34 14.74
N VAL A 299 8.56 1.08 14.79
CA VAL A 299 9.75 0.57 14.10
C VAL A 299 9.32 -0.43 13.04
N PHE A 300 9.79 -0.22 11.81
CA PHE A 300 9.68 -1.16 10.70
C PHE A 300 11.06 -1.77 10.45
N GLU A 301 11.21 -3.09 10.63
CA GLU A 301 12.42 -3.81 10.25
C GLU A 301 12.16 -4.69 9.02
N PHE A 302 13.02 -4.60 8.03
CA PHE A 302 12.98 -5.37 6.80
C PHE A 302 13.91 -6.56 6.96
N LEU A 303 13.35 -7.77 6.93
CA LEU A 303 14.07 -9.00 7.22
C LEU A 303 14.37 -9.79 5.94
N ASP A 304 15.57 -10.37 5.90
CA ASP A 304 15.97 -11.33 4.89
C ASP A 304 15.20 -12.65 5.07
N LEU A 305 14.51 -13.11 4.01
CA LEU A 305 13.59 -14.26 4.05
C LEU A 305 14.22 -15.55 4.60
N PRO A 306 15.41 -15.99 4.14
CA PRO A 306 16.02 -17.23 4.62
C PRO A 306 16.52 -17.14 6.07
N ARG A 307 17.04 -15.96 6.48
CA ARG A 307 17.72 -15.79 7.77
C ARG A 307 16.83 -15.23 8.86
N ARG A 308 15.73 -14.56 8.49
CA ARG A 308 14.83 -13.79 9.38
C ARG A 308 15.57 -12.76 10.23
N THR A 309 16.70 -12.28 9.72
CA THR A 309 17.52 -11.21 10.31
C THR A 309 17.29 -9.91 9.55
N MET A 310 17.43 -8.78 10.23
CA MET A 310 17.34 -7.46 9.60
C MET A 310 18.34 -7.34 8.45
N ARG A 311 17.86 -6.87 7.30
CA ARG A 311 18.72 -6.59 6.15
C ARG A 311 19.69 -5.47 6.50
N ASN A 312 20.94 -5.63 6.07
CA ASN A 312 21.96 -4.59 6.19
C ASN A 312 22.14 -4.05 7.63
N ALA A 313 22.01 -4.92 8.63
CA ALA A 313 22.01 -4.51 10.04
C ALA A 313 23.28 -3.76 10.48
N ASN A 314 24.41 -4.03 9.82
CA ASN A 314 25.70 -3.42 10.09
C ASN A 314 26.14 -2.46 8.97
N ALA A 315 25.20 -1.93 8.17
CA ALA A 315 25.54 -1.00 7.11
C ALA A 315 26.22 0.26 7.69
N PRO A 316 27.35 0.70 7.12
CA PRO A 316 28.04 1.92 7.60
C PRO A 316 27.20 3.18 7.40
N ASN A 317 26.40 3.24 6.33
CA ASN A 317 25.43 4.29 6.10
C ASN A 317 24.10 3.87 6.74
N PRO A 318 23.58 4.61 7.74
CA PRO A 318 22.29 4.32 8.33
C PRO A 318 21.18 4.21 7.28
N LEU A 319 21.22 5.03 6.22
CA LEU A 319 20.21 5.03 5.16
C LEU A 319 20.03 3.65 4.51
N HIS A 320 21.08 2.82 4.57
CA HIS A 320 21.07 1.48 3.98
C HIS A 320 20.69 0.38 4.97
N MET A 321 20.43 0.69 6.24
CA MET A 321 19.95 -0.28 7.21
C MET A 321 18.49 -0.61 6.94
N GLY A 322 18.13 -1.89 7.03
CA GLY A 322 16.75 -2.40 6.87
C GLY A 322 15.84 -2.02 8.03
N ARG A 323 15.84 -0.75 8.44
CA ARG A 323 15.10 -0.22 9.58
C ARG A 323 14.57 1.18 9.26
N ILE A 324 13.33 1.44 9.60
CA ILE A 324 12.73 2.77 9.58
C ILE A 324 12.05 3.02 10.91
N GLU A 325 12.22 4.22 11.45
CA GLU A 325 11.51 4.68 12.64
C GLU A 325 10.57 5.84 12.29
N THR A 326 9.32 5.73 12.73
CA THR A 326 8.36 6.84 12.77
C THR A 326 7.82 7.02 14.17
N THR A 327 6.96 8.02 14.37
CA THR A 327 6.43 8.38 15.67
C THR A 327 4.91 8.50 15.69
N ILE A 328 4.33 8.16 16.84
CA ILE A 328 2.97 8.51 17.24
C ILE A 328 3.09 9.45 18.43
N THR A 329 2.61 10.67 18.30
CA THR A 329 2.60 11.68 19.37
C THR A 329 1.17 11.92 19.80
N VAL A 330 0.90 11.78 21.09
CA VAL A 330 -0.40 12.15 21.67
C VAL A 330 -0.27 13.50 22.35
N ALA A 331 -0.81 14.53 21.70
CA ALA A 331 -0.83 15.89 22.20
C ALA A 331 -1.73 15.96 23.44
N GLY A 332 -1.19 16.47 24.54
CA GLY A 332 -1.92 16.67 25.79
C GLY A 332 -3.02 17.73 25.68
#